data_AF-A0A7C2P2H9-F1
#
_entry.id   AF-A0A7C2P2H9-F1
#
_cell.length_a   1.000
_cell.length_b   1.000
_cell.length_c   1.000
_cell.angle_alpha   90.00
_cell.angle_beta   90.00
_cell.angle_gamma   90.00
#
_symmetry.space_group_name_H-M   'P 1'
#
loop_
_entity.id
_entity.type
_entity.pdbx_description
1 polymer ?
#
loop_
_entity_poly.entity_id
_entity_poly.type
_entity_poly.pdbx_seq_one_letter_code
_entity_poly.pdbx_strand_id
1 'polypeptide(L)'
;MQIELATLQTLVGTAMWTVARVGGIALTAPVFSTPTVPRQIRAAFVIMVSLILIPLVQVPVGLAPFSAPGLVVLASQVVIGAAMGFMLKLVVEAVSFGAQLIAFTMGLSFGTIISPVDGTQSPVLSQFYVLFAVLL
;
A
#
# COMPACT_ATOMS: atom_id res chain seq x y z
N MET A 1 -16.47 30.27 -21.96
CA MET A 1 -16.92 28.87 -21.83
C MET A 1 -15.84 27.82 -22.13
N GLN A 2 -14.68 28.15 -22.74
CA GLN A 2 -13.58 27.17 -22.94
C GLN A 2 -12.67 26.98 -21.70
N ILE A 3 -12.65 27.96 -20.79
CA ILE A 3 -11.80 27.96 -19.59
C ILE A 3 -12.30 26.93 -18.55
N GLU A 4 -13.61 26.64 -18.54
CA GLU A 4 -14.22 25.68 -17.61
C GLU A 4 -13.88 24.22 -17.98
N LEU A 5 -13.83 23.89 -19.28
CA LEU A 5 -13.53 22.54 -19.74
C LEU A 5 -12.05 22.17 -19.52
N ALA A 6 -11.15 23.12 -19.75
CA ALA A 6 -9.71 22.92 -19.53
C ALA A 6 -9.36 22.73 -18.05
N THR A 7 -10.01 23.49 -17.16
CA THR A 7 -9.84 23.36 -15.69
C THR A 7 -10.46 22.07 -15.15
N LEU A 8 -11.58 21.62 -15.72
CA LEU A 8 -12.15 20.31 -15.40
C LEU A 8 -11.22 19.17 -15.80
N GLN A 9 -10.64 19.23 -17.00
CA GLN A 9 -9.72 18.20 -17.48
C GLN A 9 -8.45 18.09 -16.63
N THR A 10 -7.88 19.23 -16.20
CA THR A 10 -6.73 19.21 -15.30
C THR A 10 -7.09 18.66 -13.93
N LEU A 11 -8.23 19.07 -13.35
CA LEU A 11 -8.68 18.57 -12.04
C LEU A 11 -8.95 17.06 -12.04
N VAL A 12 -9.61 16.56 -13.09
CA VAL A 12 -9.83 15.11 -13.28
C VAL A 12 -8.50 14.38 -13.45
N GLY A 13 -7.56 14.93 -14.22
CA GLY A 13 -6.21 14.37 -14.37
C GLY A 13 -5.46 14.26 -13.05
N THR A 14 -5.42 15.35 -12.28
CA THR A 14 -4.78 15.36 -10.95
C THR A 14 -5.41 14.32 -10.03
N ALA A 15 -6.74 14.25 -9.97
CA ALA A 15 -7.44 13.27 -9.16
C ALA A 15 -7.11 11.84 -9.58
N MET A 16 -7.14 11.53 -10.87
CA MET A 16 -6.83 10.19 -11.40
C MET A 16 -5.40 9.75 -11.07
N TRP A 17 -4.40 10.62 -11.28
CA TRP A 17 -3.01 10.27 -11.00
C TRP A 17 -2.72 10.14 -9.50
N THR A 18 -3.29 11.01 -8.66
CA THR A 18 -3.12 10.92 -7.20
C THR A 18 -3.80 9.67 -6.65
N VAL A 19 -4.99 9.33 -7.12
CA VAL A 19 -5.68 8.08 -6.75
C VAL A 19 -4.90 6.86 -7.21
N ALA A 20 -4.36 6.86 -8.43
CA ALA A 20 -3.53 5.78 -8.94
C ALA A 20 -2.28 5.53 -8.07
N ARG A 21 -1.59 6.61 -7.65
CA ARG A 21 -0.40 6.51 -6.79
C ARG A 21 -0.74 6.02 -5.39
N VAL A 22 -1.72 6.65 -4.72
CA VAL A 22 -2.12 6.29 -3.35
C VAL A 22 -2.73 4.89 -3.32
N GLY A 23 -3.52 4.53 -4.33
CA GLY A 23 -4.05 3.19 -4.53
C GLY A 23 -2.94 2.16 -4.70
N GLY A 24 -1.90 2.46 -5.49
CA GLY A 24 -0.71 1.61 -5.62
C GLY A 24 -0.03 1.32 -4.27
N ILE A 25 0.15 2.35 -3.43
CA ILE A 25 0.72 2.19 -2.08
C ILE A 25 -0.20 1.33 -1.20
N ALA A 26 -1.50 1.62 -1.18
CA ALA A 26 -2.45 0.94 -0.30
C ALA A 26 -2.67 -0.54 -0.65
N LEU A 27 -2.40 -0.95 -1.90
CA LEU A 27 -2.45 -2.35 -2.32
C LEU A 27 -1.25 -3.14 -1.79
N THR A 28 -0.06 -2.53 -1.75
CA THR A 28 1.18 -3.23 -1.40
C THR A 28 1.63 -3.03 0.05
N ALA A 29 1.21 -1.94 0.71
CA ALA A 29 1.58 -1.64 2.09
C ALA A 29 1.02 -2.69 3.08
N PRO A 30 1.86 -3.29 3.94
CA PRO A 30 1.50 -4.46 4.76
C PRO A 30 0.34 -4.19 5.74
N VAL A 31 0.31 -3.02 6.39
CA VAL A 31 -0.75 -2.64 7.34
C VAL A 31 -2.12 -2.64 6.65
N PHE A 32 -2.19 -2.03 5.47
CA PHE A 32 -3.42 -1.94 4.71
C PHE A 32 -3.74 -3.22 3.94
N SER A 33 -2.77 -4.11 3.69
CA SER A 33 -2.95 -5.34 2.92
C SER A 33 -3.56 -6.50 3.72
N THR A 34 -3.66 -6.38 5.04
CA THR A 34 -4.24 -7.42 5.92
C THR A 34 -5.72 -7.69 5.61
N PRO A 35 -6.19 -8.96 5.76
CA PRO A 35 -7.59 -9.33 5.54
C PRO A 35 -8.53 -8.78 6.63
N THR A 36 -7.99 -8.23 7.72
CA THR A 36 -8.74 -7.60 8.82
C THR A 36 -9.44 -6.32 8.38
N VAL A 37 -8.96 -5.64 7.32
CA VAL A 37 -9.60 -4.42 6.80
C VAL A 37 -10.44 -4.74 5.55
N PRO A 38 -11.77 -4.55 5.59
CA PRO A 38 -12.64 -4.72 4.43
C PRO A 38 -12.19 -3.87 3.24
N ARG A 39 -12.27 -4.45 2.04
CA ARG A 39 -11.89 -3.77 0.78
C ARG A 39 -12.61 -2.44 0.58
N GLN A 40 -13.86 -2.32 1.05
CA GLN A 40 -14.64 -1.09 0.98
C GLN A 40 -14.05 0.05 1.82
N ILE A 41 -13.64 -0.24 3.05
CA ILE A 41 -13.02 0.75 3.96
C ILE A 41 -11.66 1.18 3.40
N ARG A 42 -10.89 0.23 2.85
CA ARG A 42 -9.61 0.52 2.18
C ARG A 42 -9.79 1.47 1.00
N ALA A 43 -10.77 1.20 0.13
CA ALA A 43 -11.06 2.07 -1.01
C ALA A 43 -11.51 3.46 -0.57
N ALA A 44 -12.37 3.56 0.45
CA ALA A 44 -12.80 4.84 1.02
C ALA A 44 -11.61 5.63 1.59
N PHE A 45 -10.69 4.97 2.31
CA PHE A 45 -9.48 5.59 2.82
C PHE A 45 -8.57 6.13 1.72
N VAL A 46 -8.34 5.33 0.66
CA VAL A 46 -7.56 5.76 -0.51
C VAL A 46 -8.15 7.02 -1.13
N ILE A 47 -9.47 7.03 -1.37
CA ILE A 47 -10.15 8.18 -1.97
C ILE A 47 -10.04 9.41 -1.05
N MET A 48 -10.26 9.24 0.25
CA MET A 48 -10.18 10.32 1.23
C MET A 48 -8.77 10.94 1.28
N VAL A 49 -7.73 10.12 1.35
CA VAL A 49 -6.34 10.58 1.35
C VAL A 49 -5.99 11.24 0.02
N SER A 50 -6.44 10.67 -1.11
CA SER A 50 -6.20 11.27 -2.42
C SER A 50 -6.85 12.64 -2.54
N LEU A 51 -8.08 12.85 -2.07
CA LEU A 51 -8.76 14.15 -2.09
C LEU A 51 -7.98 15.23 -1.32
N ILE A 52 -7.42 14.87 -0.16
CA ILE A 52 -6.60 15.79 0.65
C ILE A 52 -5.28 16.14 -0.07
N LEU A 53 -4.73 15.21 -0.86
CA LEU A 53 -3.47 15.40 -1.57
C LEU A 53 -3.60 16.13 -2.91
N ILE A 54 -4.80 16.20 -3.51
CA ILE A 54 -5.04 16.92 -4.78
C ILE A 54 -4.43 18.33 -4.80
N PRO A 55 -4.65 19.22 -3.80
CA PRO A 55 -4.10 20.58 -3.84
C PRO A 55 -2.57 20.63 -3.74
N LEU A 56 -1.91 19.57 -3.26
CA LEU A 56 -0.45 19.51 -3.15
C LEU A 56 0.22 19.03 -4.44
N VAL A 57 -0.52 18.39 -5.35
CA VAL A 57 0.05 17.82 -6.57
C VAL A 57 0.08 18.88 -7.68
N GLN A 58 1.29 19.32 -8.02
CA GLN A 58 1.53 20.13 -9.20
C GLN A 58 1.49 19.25 -10.44
N VAL A 59 0.50 19.48 -11.30
CA VAL A 59 0.33 18.73 -12.55
C VAL A 59 0.99 19.46 -13.73
N PRO A 60 1.72 18.76 -14.60
CA PRO A 60 2.17 19.33 -15.86
C PRO A 60 0.98 19.74 -16.73
N VAL A 61 0.87 21.03 -17.02
CA VAL A 61 -0.15 21.59 -17.90
C VAL A 61 -0.05 20.96 -19.30
N GLY A 62 -1.18 20.44 -19.81
CA GLY A 62 -1.30 19.97 -21.21
C GLY A 62 -1.42 18.46 -21.42
N LEU A 63 -1.35 17.62 -20.38
CA LEU A 63 -1.61 16.18 -20.50
C LEU A 63 -3.10 15.89 -20.34
N ALA A 64 -3.76 15.56 -21.45
CA ALA A 64 -5.15 15.07 -21.42
C ALA A 64 -5.19 13.68 -20.74
N PRO A 65 -6.02 13.48 -19.70
CA PRO A 65 -6.05 12.23 -18.91
C PRO A 65 -6.35 10.98 -19.76
N PHE A 66 -7.22 11.15 -20.77
CA PHE A 66 -7.67 10.08 -21.66
C PHE A 66 -6.85 9.96 -22.96
N SER A 67 -5.71 10.63 -23.04
CA SER A 67 -4.79 10.46 -24.17
C SER A 67 -3.88 9.25 -23.97
N ALA A 68 -3.35 8.68 -25.07
CA ALA A 68 -2.34 7.62 -25.01
C ALA A 68 -1.16 7.93 -24.05
N PRO A 69 -0.54 9.12 -24.05
CA PRO A 69 0.48 9.46 -23.06
C PRO A 69 -0.06 9.58 -21.64
N GLY A 70 -1.29 10.04 -21.44
CA GLY A 70 -1.95 10.10 -20.13
C GLY A 70 -2.11 8.72 -19.48
N LEU A 71 -2.42 7.70 -20.27
CA LEU A 71 -2.55 6.31 -19.79
C LEU A 71 -1.20 5.71 -19.38
N VAL A 72 -0.13 6.00 -20.14
CA VAL A 72 1.24 5.58 -19.78
C VAL A 72 1.68 6.21 -18.46
N VAL A 73 1.38 7.50 -18.25
CA VAL A 73 1.64 8.18 -16.98
C VAL A 73 0.82 7.56 -15.84
N LEU A 74 -0.44 7.21 -16.08
CA LEU A 74 -1.26 6.55 -15.05
C LEU A 74 -0.65 5.20 -14.63
N ALA A 75 -0.25 4.38 -15.61
CA ALA A 75 0.42 3.11 -15.33
C ALA A 75 1.71 3.31 -14.52
N SER A 76 2.53 4.32 -14.87
CA SER A 76 3.75 4.61 -14.11
C SER A 76 3.45 5.07 -12.68
N GLN A 77 2.39 5.85 -12.43
CA GLN A 77 2.00 6.24 -11.08
C GLN A 77 1.59 5.04 -10.22
N VAL A 78 0.88 4.06 -10.79
CA VAL A 78 0.55 2.81 -10.10
C VAL A 78 1.82 2.04 -9.74
N VAL A 79 2.76 1.92 -10.68
CA VAL A 79 4.03 1.21 -10.45
C VAL A 79 4.86 1.90 -9.36
N ILE A 80 4.96 3.23 -9.40
CA ILE A 80 5.67 4.01 -8.38
C ILE A 80 5.01 3.84 -7.00
N GLY A 81 3.68 3.91 -6.94
CA GLY A 81 2.91 3.66 -5.72
C GLY A 81 3.15 2.25 -5.17
N ALA A 82 3.07 1.25 -6.04
CA ALA A 82 3.30 -0.15 -5.70
C ALA A 82 4.73 -0.38 -5.19
N ALA A 83 5.73 0.22 -5.84
CA ALA A 83 7.14 0.15 -5.43
C ALA A 83 7.37 0.76 -4.04
N MET A 84 6.76 1.91 -3.74
CA MET A 84 6.86 2.52 -2.41
C MET A 84 6.24 1.63 -1.32
N GLY A 85 5.04 1.09 -1.56
CA GLY A 85 4.44 0.17 -0.58
C GLY A 85 5.16 -1.18 -0.51
N PHE A 86 5.80 -1.63 -1.59
CA PHE A 86 6.66 -2.82 -1.58
C PHE A 86 7.90 -2.62 -0.70
N MET A 87 8.53 -1.45 -0.73
CA MET A 87 9.62 -1.12 0.19
C MET A 87 9.19 -1.23 1.65
N LEU A 88 8.00 -0.71 1.99
CA LEU A 88 7.44 -0.86 3.35
C LEU A 88 7.17 -2.33 3.70
N LYS A 89 6.68 -3.11 2.73
CA LYS A 89 6.49 -4.56 2.91
C LYS A 89 7.81 -5.27 3.24
N LEU A 90 8.90 -4.93 2.56
CA LEU A 90 10.21 -5.52 2.83
C LEU A 90 10.70 -5.25 4.25
N VAL A 91 10.44 -4.06 4.81
CA VAL A 91 10.82 -3.73 6.19
C VAL A 91 10.12 -4.64 7.19
N VAL A 92 8.80 -4.81 7.06
CA VAL A 92 8.02 -5.69 7.94
C VAL A 92 8.43 -7.15 7.77
N GLU A 93 8.68 -7.58 6.53
CA GLU A 93 9.12 -8.95 6.25
C GLU A 93 10.50 -9.23 6.85
N ALA A 94 11.43 -8.26 6.80
CA ALA A 94 12.75 -8.40 7.42
C ALA A 94 12.64 -8.57 8.94
N VAL A 95 11.75 -7.83 9.60
CA VAL A 95 11.48 -7.99 11.05
C VAL A 95 10.89 -9.37 11.33
N SER A 96 9.88 -9.79 10.56
CA SER A 96 9.26 -11.11 10.69
C SER A 96 10.27 -12.24 10.55
N PHE A 97 11.13 -12.16 9.54
CA PHE A 97 12.20 -13.13 9.28
C PHE A 97 13.24 -13.16 10.42
N GLY A 98 13.68 -11.99 10.89
CA GLY A 98 14.58 -11.89 12.04
C GLY A 98 13.98 -12.52 13.30
N ALA A 99 12.71 -12.28 13.56
CA ALA A 99 12.00 -12.86 14.71
C ALA A 99 11.80 -14.38 14.58
N GLN A 100 11.62 -14.90 13.36
CA GLN A 100 11.60 -16.35 13.11
C GLN A 100 12.96 -17.00 13.42
N LEU A 101 14.07 -16.37 13.05
CA LEU A 101 15.41 -16.87 13.38
C LEU A 101 15.65 -16.92 14.89
N ILE A 102 15.20 -15.89 15.63
CA ILE A 102 15.28 -15.89 17.11
C ILE A 102 14.40 -17.00 17.69
N ALA A 103 13.18 -17.19 17.19
CA ALA A 103 12.30 -18.25 17.66
C ALA A 103 12.91 -19.66 17.44
N PHE A 104 13.64 -19.83 16.34
CA PHE A 104 14.34 -21.07 16.02
C PHE A 104 15.47 -21.36 17.01
N THR A 105 16.30 -20.37 17.35
CA THR A 105 17.38 -20.55 18.33
C THR A 105 16.88 -20.77 19.76
N MET A 106 15.72 -20.21 20.10
CA MET A 106 15.06 -20.44 21.39
C MET A 106 14.38 -21.82 21.52
N GLY A 107 14.36 -22.63 20.46
CA GLY A 107 13.72 -23.95 20.45
C GLY A 107 12.18 -23.90 20.45
N LEU A 108 11.58 -22.72 20.26
CA LEU A 108 10.13 -22.53 20.22
C LEU A 108 9.49 -23.11 18.95
N SER A 109 10.30 -23.47 17.94
CA SER A 109 9.90 -24.13 16.69
C SER A 109 9.36 -25.55 16.88
N PHE A 110 9.58 -26.20 18.01
CA PHE A 110 8.99 -27.51 18.32
C PHE A 110 7.53 -27.40 18.79
N GLY A 111 7.14 -26.26 19.37
CA GLY A 111 5.76 -26.01 19.79
C GLY A 111 4.77 -25.90 18.62
N THR A 112 5.23 -25.39 17.47
CA THR A 112 4.43 -25.32 16.24
C THR A 112 4.21 -26.69 15.58
N ILE A 113 5.06 -27.67 15.86
CA ILE A 113 4.94 -29.05 15.33
C ILE A 113 3.90 -29.87 16.13
N ILE A 114 3.73 -29.56 17.42
CA ILE A 114 2.90 -30.35 18.35
C ILE A 114 1.43 -29.90 18.35
N SER A 115 1.14 -28.64 17.98
CA SER A 115 -0.24 -28.12 17.91
C SER A 115 -0.55 -27.56 16.51
N PRO A 116 -0.85 -28.42 15.51
CA PRO A 116 -1.22 -27.98 14.16
C PRO A 116 -2.69 -27.51 14.04
N VAL A 117 -3.42 -27.43 15.16
CA VAL A 117 -4.89 -27.27 15.19
C VAL A 117 -5.37 -25.98 14.49
N ASP A 118 -4.53 -24.94 14.43
CA ASP A 118 -4.90 -23.66 13.80
C ASP A 118 -4.27 -23.41 12.42
N GLY A 119 -3.44 -24.32 11.88
CA GLY A 119 -2.82 -24.18 10.55
C GLY A 119 -1.85 -23.00 10.38
N THR A 120 -1.63 -22.18 11.41
CA THR A 120 -0.67 -21.07 11.39
C THR A 120 0.70 -21.53 11.88
N GLN A 121 1.58 -21.82 10.94
CA GLN A 121 2.97 -22.26 11.17
C GLN A 121 3.92 -21.10 11.57
N SER A 122 3.40 -19.93 11.99
CA SER A 122 4.25 -18.80 12.39
C SER A 122 4.51 -18.83 13.89
N PRO A 123 5.77 -18.79 14.35
CA PRO A 123 6.09 -18.70 15.77
C PRO A 123 5.39 -17.48 16.41
N VAL A 124 4.83 -17.64 17.61
CA VAL A 124 4.18 -16.56 18.39
C VAL A 124 5.09 -15.32 18.51
N LEU A 125 6.39 -15.56 18.62
CA LEU A 125 7.41 -14.51 18.68
C LEU A 125 7.47 -13.67 17.39
N SER A 126 7.33 -14.27 16.22
CA SER A 126 7.30 -13.54 14.94
C SER A 126 6.12 -12.58 14.89
N GLN A 127 4.93 -13.06 15.28
CA GLN A 127 3.73 -12.22 15.35
C GLN A 127 3.91 -11.07 16.35
N PHE A 128 4.53 -11.33 17.51
CA PHE A 128 4.83 -10.32 18.52
C PHE A 128 5.75 -9.22 17.97
N TYR A 129 6.87 -9.56 17.34
CA TYR A 129 7.79 -8.57 16.77
C TYR A 129 7.18 -7.77 15.62
N VAL A 130 6.33 -8.40 14.78
CA VAL A 130 5.60 -7.68 13.73
C VAL A 130 4.63 -6.66 14.35
N LEU A 131 3.94 -7.00 15.44
CA LEU A 131 3.09 -6.05 16.16
C LEU A 131 3.88 -4.85 16.71
N PHE A 132 5.07 -5.10 17.29
CA PHE A 132 5.95 -4.02 17.73
C PHE A 132 6.41 -3.12 16.57
N ALA A 133 6.79 -3.72 15.45
CA ALA A 133 7.24 -2.96 14.28
C ALA A 133 6.13 -2.14 13.61
N VAL A 134 4.86 -2.53 13.77
CA VAL A 134 3.71 -1.75 13.26
C VAL A 134 3.31 -0.63 14.22
N LEU A 135 3.57 -0.78 15.52
CA LEU A 135 3.26 0.21 16.55
C LEU A 135 4.31 1.33 16.70
N LEU A 136 5.57 1.06 16.34
CA LEU A 136 6.68 2.02 16.37
C LEU A 136 6.62 2.98 15.17
#